data_AF-A0A8T7ET01-F1
#
_entry.id   AF-A0A8T7ET01-F1
#
_cell.length_a   1.000
_cell.length_b   1.000
_cell.length_c   1.000
_cell.angle_alpha   90.00
_cell.angle_beta   90.00
_cell.angle_gamma   90.00
#
_symmetry.space_group_name_H-M   'P 1'
#
loop_
_entity.id
_entity.type
_entity.pdbx_description
1 polymer ?
#
loop_
_entity_poly.entity_id
_entity_poly.type
_entity_poly.pdbx_seq_one_letter_code
_entity_poly.pdbx_strand_id
1 'polypeptide(L)'
;MDRRTFLGLSAVFAPTLAEDRDPAMHVINRLTFGPTPELLDHVRSIGVDAYIEEQLHPEQLDTAPVEQEAADLFPEASADPTSLYEEVGTRRGPIIQALAGATTLRALKSPAQPYERMVQFWGDHVNVFVNKGPVVYFKPHDDVHVARAHALGNFRDLLGASAHSPAMLIYLDNAQSVAVAPNENYARELLELHTLGVDGGYTEDDIKETARALTGWSVDGLPARRDDAQGVFRFRPNLHDRGRKTVLGVTLEGDGEAEGEALLDLLARHPSTARHIATKLVRRFVADEPPAALVERAANEFAASGGDIRATLRVIFFSDELRSAPPKLRRPFEYTTP
;
A
#
# COMPACT_ATOMS: atom_id res chain seq x y z
N MET A 1 -52.35 -24.19 -0.16
CA MET A 1 -52.17 -24.22 -1.62
C MET A 1 -50.69 -24.04 -1.88
N ASP A 2 -50.08 -25.15 -2.28
CA ASP A 2 -48.67 -25.33 -2.60
C ASP A 2 -48.37 -24.83 -4.02
N ARG A 3 -47.23 -24.18 -4.24
CA ARG A 3 -46.67 -23.87 -5.56
C ARG A 3 -45.19 -24.23 -5.57
N ARG A 4 -44.95 -25.54 -5.72
CA ARG A 4 -43.78 -26.16 -6.33
C ARG A 4 -43.27 -25.43 -7.59
N THR A 5 -41.97 -25.63 -7.82
CA THR A 5 -41.30 -25.79 -9.13
C THR A 5 -41.14 -24.57 -10.04
N PHE A 6 -39.94 -24.00 -10.00
CA PHE A 6 -39.15 -23.68 -11.19
C PHE A 6 -37.75 -24.28 -10.94
N LEU A 7 -37.43 -25.47 -11.46
CA LEU A 7 -36.63 -25.64 -12.69
C LEU A 7 -35.44 -24.64 -12.68
N GLY A 8 -34.23 -25.01 -12.25
CA GLY A 8 -33.53 -26.24 -12.62
C GLY A 8 -32.95 -26.13 -14.03
N LEU A 9 -32.23 -25.04 -14.35
CA LEU A 9 -31.40 -24.92 -15.56
C LEU A 9 -30.55 -23.64 -15.47
N SER A 10 -29.33 -23.73 -14.94
CA SER A 10 -28.16 -22.89 -15.33
C SER A 10 -26.86 -23.39 -14.67
N ALA A 11 -26.67 -24.71 -14.62
CA ALA A 11 -25.37 -25.32 -14.35
C ALA A 11 -24.64 -25.66 -15.67
N VAL A 12 -24.76 -24.80 -16.70
CA VAL A 12 -24.26 -25.08 -18.06
C VAL A 12 -23.29 -24.00 -18.57
N PHE A 13 -22.68 -23.20 -17.69
CA PHE A 13 -21.56 -22.32 -18.05
C PHE A 13 -20.58 -22.12 -16.88
N ALA A 14 -20.28 -23.18 -16.14
CA ALA A 14 -18.97 -23.26 -15.49
C ALA A 14 -18.08 -24.01 -16.48
N PRO A 15 -17.27 -23.34 -17.34
CA PRO A 15 -16.17 -24.06 -17.95
C PRO A 15 -15.38 -24.66 -16.81
N THR A 16 -15.24 -25.99 -16.80
CA THR A 16 -14.27 -26.71 -15.99
C THR A 16 -12.88 -26.25 -16.41
N LEU A 17 -12.45 -25.08 -15.92
CA LEU A 17 -11.12 -24.50 -16.15
C LEU A 17 -10.03 -25.23 -15.34
N ALA A 18 -10.26 -26.49 -14.97
CA ALA A 18 -9.56 -27.13 -13.85
C ALA A 18 -8.61 -28.26 -14.23
N GLU A 19 -8.53 -28.72 -15.49
CA GLU A 19 -7.82 -29.99 -15.76
C GLU A 19 -6.46 -29.91 -16.46
N ASP A 20 -5.97 -28.74 -16.88
CA ASP A 20 -4.54 -28.57 -17.21
C ASP A 20 -4.20 -27.07 -17.31
N ARG A 21 -3.93 -26.44 -16.17
CA ARG A 21 -3.38 -25.08 -16.18
C ARG A 21 -1.88 -25.18 -16.17
N ASP A 22 -1.27 -24.74 -17.27
CA ASP A 22 0.16 -24.47 -17.33
C ASP A 22 0.57 -23.69 -16.06
N PRO A 23 1.39 -24.28 -15.17
CA PRO A 23 1.79 -23.65 -13.92
C PRO A 23 2.47 -22.29 -14.13
N ALA A 24 3.21 -22.12 -15.23
CA ALA A 24 3.83 -20.85 -15.59
C ALA A 24 2.76 -19.78 -15.87
N MET A 25 1.79 -20.09 -16.73
CA MET A 25 0.68 -19.17 -17.01
C MET A 25 -0.15 -18.85 -15.78
N HIS A 26 -0.37 -19.84 -14.91
CA HIS A 26 -1.12 -19.62 -13.67
C HIS A 26 -0.40 -18.61 -12.76
N VAL A 27 0.90 -18.81 -12.49
CA VAL A 27 1.67 -17.90 -11.63
C VAL A 27 1.80 -16.51 -12.24
N ILE A 28 2.01 -16.40 -13.56
CA ILE A 28 2.01 -15.11 -14.26
C ILE A 28 0.70 -14.36 -14.01
N ASN A 29 -0.45 -15.01 -14.24
CA ASN A 29 -1.76 -14.38 -14.02
C ASN A 29 -2.04 -14.00 -12.55
N ARG A 30 -1.28 -14.54 -11.58
CA ARG A 30 -1.40 -14.17 -10.17
C ARG A 30 -0.50 -13.02 -9.79
N LEU A 31 0.76 -13.10 -10.20
CA LEU A 31 1.82 -12.29 -9.65
C LEU A 31 2.15 -11.08 -10.53
N THR A 32 1.62 -10.99 -11.75
CA THR A 32 1.94 -9.90 -12.69
C THR A 32 0.69 -9.13 -13.14
N PHE A 33 0.89 -8.11 -13.96
CA PHE A 33 -0.20 -7.40 -14.66
C PHE A 33 -0.73 -8.18 -15.87
N GLY A 34 -0.09 -9.30 -16.19
CA GLY A 34 -0.54 -10.37 -17.06
C GLY A 34 0.56 -10.87 -18.01
N PRO A 35 0.22 -11.81 -18.90
CA PRO A 35 1.22 -12.58 -19.65
C PRO A 35 1.70 -11.87 -20.92
N THR A 36 3.01 -11.95 -21.16
CA THR A 36 3.61 -11.75 -22.49
C THR A 36 4.27 -13.04 -22.95
N PRO A 37 4.48 -13.23 -24.27
CA PRO A 37 5.22 -14.39 -24.78
C PRO A 37 6.61 -14.52 -24.13
N GLU A 38 7.33 -13.41 -23.99
CA GLU A 38 8.68 -13.36 -23.43
C GLU A 38 8.68 -13.77 -21.95
N LEU A 39 7.71 -13.29 -21.18
CA LEU A 39 7.56 -13.65 -19.77
C LEU A 39 7.22 -15.13 -19.60
N LEU A 40 6.32 -15.66 -20.43
CA LEU A 40 5.95 -17.07 -20.40
C LEU A 40 7.15 -17.98 -20.70
N ASP A 41 7.92 -17.62 -21.73
CA ASP A 41 9.12 -18.37 -22.10
C ASP A 41 10.19 -18.31 -20.99
N HIS A 42 10.38 -17.14 -20.37
CA HIS A 42 11.27 -16.99 -19.20
C HIS A 42 10.86 -17.92 -18.06
N VAL A 43 9.60 -17.84 -17.60
CA VAL A 43 9.10 -18.67 -16.48
C VAL A 43 9.21 -20.16 -16.78
N ARG A 44 8.95 -20.58 -18.02
CA ARG A 44 9.12 -21.98 -18.44
C ARG A 44 10.58 -22.42 -18.46
N SER A 45 11.50 -21.51 -18.79
CA SER A 45 12.93 -21.82 -18.87
C SER A 45 13.58 -22.00 -17.49
N ILE A 46 13.24 -21.14 -16.52
CA ILE A 46 13.83 -21.20 -15.17
C ILE A 46 12.98 -22.00 -14.18
N GLY A 47 11.70 -22.21 -14.49
CA GLY A 47 10.73 -22.85 -13.63
C GLY A 47 10.03 -21.87 -12.68
N VAL A 48 8.81 -22.22 -12.26
CA VAL A 48 7.93 -21.38 -11.43
C VAL A 48 8.59 -20.94 -10.13
N ASP A 49 9.22 -21.86 -9.41
CA ASP A 49 9.76 -21.59 -8.08
C ASP A 49 10.98 -20.66 -8.16
N ALA A 50 11.83 -20.82 -9.18
CA ALA A 50 12.96 -19.93 -9.44
C ALA A 50 12.48 -18.53 -9.87
N TYR A 51 11.41 -18.45 -10.66
CA TYR A 51 10.80 -17.17 -11.02
C TYR A 51 10.23 -16.44 -9.79
N ILE A 52 9.53 -17.15 -8.90
CA ILE A 52 9.03 -16.54 -7.65
C ILE A 52 10.19 -15.99 -6.82
N GLU A 53 11.29 -16.75 -6.70
CA GLU A 53 12.49 -16.29 -5.99
C GLU A 53 13.07 -15.03 -6.62
N GLU A 54 13.29 -15.04 -7.94
CA GLU A 54 13.80 -13.90 -8.70
C GLU A 54 12.97 -12.64 -8.44
N GLN A 55 11.63 -12.76 -8.47
CA GLN A 55 10.74 -11.62 -8.31
C GLN A 55 10.60 -11.10 -6.87
N LEU A 56 10.99 -11.89 -5.86
CA LEU A 56 11.11 -11.42 -4.48
C LEU A 56 12.36 -10.53 -4.27
N HIS A 57 13.25 -10.48 -5.27
CA HIS A 57 14.49 -9.73 -5.29
C HIS A 57 14.56 -8.73 -6.47
N PRO A 58 13.65 -7.75 -6.55
CA PRO A 58 13.62 -6.80 -7.67
C PRO A 58 14.91 -5.98 -7.81
N GLU A 59 15.71 -5.85 -6.75
CA GLU A 59 17.04 -5.22 -6.79
C GLU A 59 18.04 -5.95 -7.71
N GLN A 60 17.75 -7.18 -8.11
CA GLN A 60 18.57 -7.99 -9.01
C GLN A 60 18.09 -7.92 -10.47
N LEU A 61 16.93 -7.28 -10.72
CA LEU A 61 16.34 -7.13 -12.05
C LEU A 61 16.76 -5.82 -12.69
N ASP A 62 17.00 -5.82 -14.00
CA ASP A 62 17.34 -4.60 -14.73
C ASP A 62 16.09 -3.76 -15.01
N THR A 63 15.73 -2.90 -14.06
CA THR A 63 14.61 -1.95 -14.22
C THR A 63 15.04 -0.62 -14.83
N ALA A 64 16.33 -0.40 -15.09
CA ALA A 64 16.82 0.90 -15.57
C ALA A 64 16.18 1.36 -16.89
N PRO A 65 15.93 0.50 -17.90
CA PRO A 65 15.30 0.92 -19.14
C PRO A 65 13.90 1.50 -18.95
N VAL A 66 13.04 0.84 -18.13
CA VAL A 66 11.66 1.30 -17.91
C VAL A 66 11.63 2.56 -17.03
N GLU A 67 12.53 2.66 -16.05
CA GLU A 67 12.60 3.85 -15.18
C GLU A 67 13.12 5.07 -15.95
N GLN A 68 14.09 4.89 -16.86
CA GLN A 68 14.53 5.97 -17.74
C GLN A 68 13.41 6.42 -18.68
N GLU A 69 12.70 5.48 -19.32
CA GLU A 69 11.57 5.82 -20.19
C GLU A 69 10.45 6.52 -19.40
N ALA A 70 10.19 6.11 -18.15
CA ALA A 70 9.22 6.77 -17.28
C ALA A 70 9.65 8.21 -16.94
N ALA A 71 10.93 8.44 -16.64
CA ALA A 71 11.47 9.76 -16.35
C ALA A 71 11.42 10.68 -17.57
N ASP A 72 11.69 10.15 -18.78
CA ASP A 72 11.68 10.91 -20.02
C ASP A 72 10.26 11.31 -20.45
N LEU A 73 9.29 10.40 -20.32
CA LEU A 73 7.91 10.62 -20.75
C LEU A 73 7.04 11.32 -19.70
N PHE A 74 7.33 11.10 -18.41
CA PHE A 74 6.50 11.53 -17.28
C PHE A 74 7.34 12.13 -16.15
N PRO A 75 8.15 13.17 -16.42
CA PRO A 75 9.07 13.73 -15.42
C PRO A 75 8.36 14.19 -14.14
N GLU A 76 7.13 14.70 -14.24
CA GLU A 76 6.32 15.15 -13.09
C GLU A 76 5.95 14.03 -12.11
N ALA A 77 6.03 12.75 -12.53
CA ALA A 77 5.75 11.61 -11.66
C ALA A 77 6.85 11.38 -10.59
N SER A 78 7.98 12.06 -10.71
CA SER A 78 9.13 11.95 -9.79
C SER A 78 9.76 13.28 -9.38
N ALA A 79 9.25 14.39 -9.90
CA ALA A 79 9.72 15.72 -9.55
C ALA A 79 9.40 16.07 -8.08
N ASP A 80 10.24 16.92 -7.48
CA ASP A 80 10.00 17.38 -6.12
C ASP A 80 8.80 18.34 -6.06
N PRO A 81 8.14 18.45 -4.89
CA PRO A 81 6.93 19.27 -4.76
C PRO A 81 7.10 20.75 -5.10
N THR A 82 8.30 21.32 -4.90
CA THR A 82 8.56 22.74 -5.16
C THR A 82 8.62 22.99 -6.65
N SER A 83 9.41 22.21 -7.40
CA SER A 83 9.45 22.28 -8.87
C SER A 83 8.08 22.05 -9.48
N LEU A 84 7.31 21.07 -8.99
CA LEU A 84 5.94 20.84 -9.47
C LEU A 84 5.04 22.07 -9.27
N TYR A 85 5.14 22.73 -8.12
CA TYR A 85 4.36 23.93 -7.87
C TYR A 85 4.79 25.10 -8.78
N GLU A 86 6.08 25.29 -8.99
CA GLU A 86 6.63 26.40 -9.80
C GLU A 86 6.37 26.21 -11.31
N GLU A 87 6.57 25.00 -11.82
CA GLU A 87 6.49 24.71 -13.26
C GLU A 87 5.05 24.46 -13.74
N VAL A 88 4.30 23.70 -12.95
CA VAL A 88 2.94 23.29 -13.32
C VAL A 88 1.91 24.32 -12.86
N GLY A 89 2.20 25.06 -11.78
CA GLY A 89 1.31 26.06 -11.21
C GLY A 89 0.00 25.43 -10.73
N THR A 90 -1.13 26.04 -11.08
CA THR A 90 -2.46 25.52 -10.70
C THR A 90 -2.99 24.38 -11.59
N ARG A 91 -2.25 23.99 -12.64
CA ARG A 91 -2.67 22.97 -13.60
C ARG A 91 -2.48 21.57 -12.98
N ARG A 92 -3.51 20.98 -12.41
CA ARG A 92 -3.40 19.64 -11.80
C ARG A 92 -3.21 18.49 -12.81
N GLY A 93 -3.66 18.70 -14.05
CA GLY A 93 -3.74 17.68 -15.10
C GLY A 93 -2.40 16.99 -15.41
N PRO A 94 -1.31 17.73 -15.70
CA PRO A 94 0.00 17.15 -16.01
C PRO A 94 0.50 16.19 -14.94
N ILE A 95 0.41 16.54 -13.65
CA ILE A 95 0.88 15.69 -12.55
C ILE A 95 0.07 14.38 -12.48
N ILE A 96 -1.26 14.47 -12.57
CA ILE A 96 -2.14 13.30 -12.52
C ILE A 96 -1.90 12.39 -13.73
N GLN A 97 -1.73 12.98 -14.92
CA GLN A 97 -1.43 12.25 -16.16
C GLN A 97 -0.06 11.59 -16.10
N ALA A 98 0.96 12.27 -15.55
CA ALA A 98 2.29 11.72 -15.37
C ALA A 98 2.28 10.51 -14.41
N LEU A 99 1.62 10.63 -13.26
CA LEU A 99 1.47 9.52 -12.32
C LEU A 99 0.76 8.30 -12.95
N ALA A 100 -0.35 8.54 -13.65
CA ALA A 100 -1.08 7.48 -14.34
C ALA A 100 -0.26 6.85 -15.48
N GLY A 101 0.44 7.69 -16.26
CA GLY A 101 1.30 7.28 -17.37
C GLY A 101 2.48 6.43 -16.91
N ALA A 102 3.23 6.90 -15.91
CA ALA A 102 4.37 6.19 -15.34
C ALA A 102 3.94 4.86 -14.70
N THR A 103 2.81 4.84 -13.97
CA THR A 103 2.25 3.60 -13.40
C THR A 103 1.88 2.59 -14.49
N THR A 104 1.24 3.05 -15.57
CA THR A 104 0.86 2.19 -16.69
C THR A 104 2.09 1.66 -17.42
N LEU A 105 3.08 2.52 -17.69
CA LEU A 105 4.32 2.13 -18.35
C LEU A 105 5.06 1.04 -17.56
N ARG A 106 5.19 1.21 -16.24
CA ARG A 106 5.83 0.23 -15.35
C ARG A 106 5.05 -1.09 -15.30
N ALA A 107 3.72 -1.03 -15.21
CA ALA A 107 2.89 -2.23 -15.27
C ALA A 107 3.09 -3.03 -16.57
N LEU A 108 3.27 -2.33 -17.70
CA LEU A 108 3.47 -2.94 -19.02
C LEU A 108 4.89 -3.46 -19.26
N LYS A 109 5.91 -2.77 -18.76
CA LYS A 109 7.30 -2.98 -19.20
C LYS A 109 8.28 -3.38 -18.09
N SER A 110 7.94 -3.18 -16.82
CA SER A 110 8.87 -3.50 -15.73
C SER A 110 9.09 -5.02 -15.66
N PRO A 111 10.34 -5.49 -15.60
CA PRO A 111 10.61 -6.89 -15.33
C PRO A 111 10.29 -7.29 -13.88
N ALA A 112 10.15 -6.31 -12.97
CA ALA A 112 9.85 -6.50 -11.55
C ALA A 112 8.34 -6.48 -11.29
N GLN A 113 7.62 -7.44 -11.87
CA GLN A 113 6.16 -7.39 -11.92
C GLN A 113 5.48 -7.45 -10.52
N PRO A 114 5.81 -8.40 -9.62
CA PRO A 114 5.22 -8.43 -8.28
C PRO A 114 5.56 -7.20 -7.42
N TYR A 115 6.74 -6.59 -7.65
CA TYR A 115 7.08 -5.32 -7.01
C TYR A 115 6.09 -4.22 -7.44
N GLU A 116 5.82 -4.06 -8.74
CA GLU A 116 4.85 -3.05 -9.22
C GLU A 116 3.41 -3.35 -8.76
N ARG A 117 3.05 -4.64 -8.62
CA ARG A 117 1.77 -5.05 -8.01
C ARG A 117 1.66 -4.62 -6.55
N MET A 118 2.78 -4.66 -5.81
CA MET A 118 2.88 -4.23 -4.43
C MET A 118 2.87 -2.70 -4.30
N VAL A 119 3.51 -1.97 -5.22
CA VAL A 119 3.37 -0.50 -5.29
C VAL A 119 1.89 -0.11 -5.42
N GLN A 120 1.15 -0.74 -6.33
CA GLN A 120 -0.30 -0.51 -6.46
C GLN A 120 -1.05 -0.91 -5.18
N PHE A 121 -0.70 -2.02 -4.55
CA PHE A 121 -1.32 -2.46 -3.30
C PHE A 121 -1.14 -1.43 -2.18
N TRP A 122 0.06 -0.89 -2.02
CA TRP A 122 0.33 0.12 -1.00
C TRP A 122 -0.30 1.47 -1.32
N GLY A 123 -0.33 1.87 -2.60
CA GLY A 123 -1.06 3.07 -3.04
C GLY A 123 -2.56 3.01 -2.73
N ASP A 124 -3.15 1.81 -2.70
CA ASP A 124 -4.52 1.57 -2.24
C ASP A 124 -4.63 1.43 -0.70
N HIS A 125 -3.59 0.96 -0.02
CA HIS A 125 -3.60 0.68 1.42
C HIS A 125 -3.37 1.92 2.28
N VAL A 126 -2.33 2.71 1.97
CA VAL A 126 -2.02 4.00 2.59
C VAL A 126 -2.44 5.13 1.65
N ASN A 127 -3.71 5.12 1.25
CA ASN A 127 -4.17 5.92 0.13
C ASN A 127 -4.12 7.43 0.42
N VAL A 128 -3.80 8.21 -0.61
CA VAL A 128 -3.84 9.67 -0.55
C VAL A 128 -4.64 10.20 -1.73
N PHE A 129 -5.75 10.91 -1.45
CA PHE A 129 -6.56 11.48 -2.53
C PHE A 129 -5.88 12.71 -3.14
N VAL A 130 -5.32 12.53 -4.35
CA VAL A 130 -4.55 13.55 -5.08
C VAL A 130 -5.29 14.88 -5.29
N ASN A 131 -6.63 14.88 -5.26
CA ASN A 131 -7.44 16.08 -5.51
C ASN A 131 -7.77 16.91 -4.26
N LYS A 132 -7.26 16.57 -3.07
CA LYS A 132 -7.44 17.40 -1.87
C LYS A 132 -6.45 18.57 -1.84
N GLY A 133 -6.86 19.74 -2.33
CA GLY A 133 -6.08 20.98 -2.18
C GLY A 133 -4.64 20.83 -2.72
N PRO A 134 -3.60 21.15 -1.93
CA PRO A 134 -2.20 21.09 -2.37
C PRO A 134 -1.61 19.67 -2.40
N VAL A 135 -2.36 18.62 -2.02
CA VAL A 135 -1.88 17.23 -2.03
C VAL A 135 -1.34 16.79 -3.39
N VAL A 136 -1.85 17.36 -4.50
CA VAL A 136 -1.39 17.03 -5.86
C VAL A 136 0.12 17.24 -6.05
N TYR A 137 0.72 18.25 -5.41
CA TYR A 137 2.15 18.53 -5.53
C TYR A 137 3.01 17.56 -4.71
N PHE A 138 2.44 16.97 -3.65
CA PHE A 138 3.14 16.04 -2.77
C PHE A 138 2.95 14.57 -3.17
N LYS A 139 1.93 14.26 -3.96
CA LYS A 139 1.59 12.88 -4.33
C LYS A 139 2.70 12.15 -5.12
N PRO A 140 3.46 12.79 -6.04
CA PRO A 140 4.62 12.15 -6.69
C PRO A 140 5.72 11.78 -5.71
N HIS A 141 6.11 12.71 -4.84
CA HIS A 141 7.08 12.45 -3.78
C HIS A 141 6.62 11.31 -2.85
N ASP A 142 5.35 11.34 -2.44
CA ASP A 142 4.73 10.27 -1.64
C ASP A 142 4.77 8.90 -2.36
N ASP A 143 4.50 8.84 -3.66
CA ASP A 143 4.58 7.60 -4.44
C ASP A 143 5.99 6.99 -4.40
N VAL A 144 7.01 7.81 -4.68
CA VAL A 144 8.41 7.40 -4.73
C VAL A 144 8.92 6.99 -3.33
N HIS A 145 8.68 7.82 -2.32
CA HIS A 145 9.31 7.68 -1.02
C HIS A 145 8.49 6.89 0.01
N VAL A 146 7.23 6.52 -0.29
CA VAL A 146 6.40 5.68 0.57
C VAL A 146 6.09 4.35 -0.10
N ALA A 147 5.26 4.36 -1.15
CA ALA A 147 4.77 3.12 -1.76
C ALA A 147 5.87 2.35 -2.51
N ARG A 148 6.67 3.04 -3.35
CA ARG A 148 7.76 2.42 -4.12
C ARG A 148 8.93 2.02 -3.22
N ALA A 149 9.46 2.96 -2.43
CA ALA A 149 10.60 2.72 -1.54
C ALA A 149 10.41 1.53 -0.58
N HIS A 150 9.18 1.25 -0.16
CA HIS A 150 8.90 0.21 0.83
C HIS A 150 8.08 -0.98 0.28
N ALA A 151 7.94 -1.12 -1.04
CA ALA A 151 6.99 -2.06 -1.64
C ALA A 151 7.15 -3.52 -1.17
N LEU A 152 8.40 -3.98 -1.01
CA LEU A 152 8.78 -5.29 -0.45
C LEU A 152 9.63 -5.16 0.83
N GLY A 153 9.62 -3.99 1.47
CA GLY A 153 10.43 -3.69 2.64
C GLY A 153 9.79 -4.13 3.96
N ASN A 154 10.06 -3.37 5.02
CA ASN A 154 9.42 -3.58 6.32
C ASN A 154 8.16 -2.70 6.47
N PHE A 155 7.09 -3.27 7.03
CA PHE A 155 5.82 -2.56 7.21
C PHE A 155 5.91 -1.37 8.18
N ARG A 156 6.72 -1.45 9.24
CA ARG A 156 6.90 -0.34 10.17
C ARG A 156 7.60 0.85 9.49
N ASP A 157 8.53 0.57 8.58
CA ASP A 157 9.18 1.63 7.79
C ASP A 157 8.18 2.27 6.82
N LEU A 158 7.36 1.46 6.13
CA LEU A 158 6.28 1.97 5.28
C LEU A 158 5.29 2.83 6.06
N LEU A 159 4.86 2.36 7.22
CA LEU A 159 3.91 3.07 8.09
C LEU A 159 4.51 4.41 8.57
N GLY A 160 5.79 4.40 8.97
CA GLY A 160 6.54 5.59 9.32
C GLY A 160 6.63 6.58 8.17
N ALA A 161 7.06 6.12 6.98
CA ALA A 161 7.17 6.95 5.79
C ALA A 161 5.81 7.58 5.41
N SER A 162 4.72 6.82 5.50
CA SER A 162 3.37 7.32 5.28
C SER A 162 2.95 8.36 6.33
N ALA A 163 3.21 8.10 7.61
CA ALA A 163 2.84 9.00 8.70
C ALA A 163 3.60 10.33 8.68
N HIS A 164 4.81 10.32 8.14
CA HIS A 164 5.63 11.52 7.92
C HIS A 164 5.36 12.17 6.56
N SER A 165 4.60 11.53 5.67
CA SER A 165 4.32 12.06 4.34
C SER A 165 3.52 13.37 4.44
N PRO A 166 4.02 14.49 3.88
CA PRO A 166 3.24 15.72 3.78
C PRO A 166 1.91 15.53 3.07
N ALA A 167 1.87 14.64 2.07
CA ALA A 167 0.67 14.32 1.33
C ALA A 167 -0.39 13.69 2.27
N MET A 168 0.02 12.74 3.13
CA MET A 168 -0.84 12.09 4.11
C MET A 168 -1.31 13.06 5.20
N LEU A 169 -0.39 13.82 5.79
CA LEU A 169 -0.69 14.78 6.86
C LEU A 169 -1.67 15.89 6.42
N ILE A 170 -1.59 16.33 5.16
CA ILE A 170 -2.55 17.28 4.58
C ILE A 170 -3.85 16.56 4.19
N TYR A 171 -3.75 15.35 3.62
CA TYR A 171 -4.93 14.61 3.17
C TYR A 171 -5.89 14.27 4.31
N LEU A 172 -5.37 13.93 5.48
CA LEU A 172 -6.18 13.56 6.64
C LEU A 172 -6.21 14.66 7.73
N ASP A 173 -5.86 15.89 7.35
CA ASP A 173 -5.91 17.10 8.18
C ASP A 173 -5.09 17.03 9.49
N ASN A 174 -4.18 16.07 9.63
CA ASN A 174 -3.31 15.99 10.80
C ASN A 174 -2.35 17.18 10.90
N ALA A 175 -1.99 17.80 9.77
CA ALA A 175 -1.19 19.01 9.78
C ALA A 175 -1.83 20.17 10.57
N GLN A 176 -3.15 20.11 10.82
CA GLN A 176 -3.92 21.06 11.63
C GLN A 176 -4.22 20.55 13.05
N SER A 177 -3.80 19.32 13.40
CA SER A 177 -4.02 18.69 14.71
C SER A 177 -3.13 19.35 15.78
N VAL A 178 -3.76 19.96 16.77
CA VAL A 178 -3.07 20.70 17.86
C VAL A 178 -3.65 20.32 19.21
N ALA A 179 -2.92 20.59 20.29
CA ALA A 179 -3.27 20.15 21.65
C ALA A 179 -4.69 20.53 22.10
N VAL A 180 -5.15 21.73 21.75
CA VAL A 180 -6.48 22.22 22.13
C VAL A 180 -7.60 21.78 21.17
N ALA A 181 -7.24 21.19 20.03
CA ALA A 181 -8.16 20.66 19.04
C ALA A 181 -7.50 19.49 18.27
N PRO A 182 -7.31 18.32 18.92
CA PRO A 182 -6.78 17.13 18.26
C PRO A 182 -7.72 16.70 17.13
N ASN A 183 -7.16 16.33 15.97
CA ASN A 183 -7.93 15.88 14.82
C ASN A 183 -7.96 14.35 14.75
N GLU A 184 -9.15 13.77 14.90
CA GLU A 184 -9.34 12.32 14.92
C GLU A 184 -9.34 11.67 13.53
N ASN A 185 -9.43 12.43 12.43
CA ASN A 185 -9.52 11.85 11.09
C ASN A 185 -8.33 10.93 10.80
N TYR A 186 -7.09 11.44 10.93
CA TYR A 186 -5.92 10.61 10.69
C TYR A 186 -5.79 9.47 11.71
N ALA A 187 -6.11 9.71 12.98
CA ALA A 187 -6.07 8.69 14.02
C ALA A 187 -7.01 7.51 13.72
N ARG A 188 -8.23 7.79 13.25
CA ARG A 188 -9.22 6.79 12.87
C ARG A 188 -8.73 5.97 11.67
N GLU A 189 -8.26 6.63 10.62
CA GLU A 189 -7.73 5.93 9.43
C GLU A 189 -6.47 5.10 9.76
N LEU A 190 -5.61 5.62 10.62
CA LEU A 190 -4.40 4.95 11.07
C LEU A 190 -4.74 3.64 11.78
N LEU A 191 -5.69 3.65 12.72
CA LEU A 191 -6.15 2.47 13.44
C LEU A 191 -6.97 1.53 12.53
N GLU A 192 -7.93 2.06 11.79
CA GLU A 192 -8.93 1.29 11.06
C GLU A 192 -8.42 0.74 9.73
N LEU A 193 -7.92 1.61 8.85
CA LEU A 193 -7.61 1.24 7.47
C LEU A 193 -6.16 0.82 7.30
N HIS A 194 -5.24 1.56 7.92
CA HIS A 194 -3.81 1.39 7.72
C HIS A 194 -3.19 0.32 8.63
N THR A 195 -3.81 -0.02 9.77
CA THR A 195 -3.20 -0.96 10.73
C THR A 195 -4.12 -2.07 11.19
N LEU A 196 -4.98 -1.85 12.18
CA LEU A 196 -5.66 -2.92 12.93
C LEU A 196 -6.84 -3.56 12.17
N GLY A 197 -7.39 -2.87 11.17
CA GLY A 197 -8.65 -3.25 10.53
C GLY A 197 -9.85 -2.77 11.36
N VAL A 198 -11.02 -2.68 10.73
CA VAL A 198 -12.29 -2.24 11.37
C VAL A 198 -12.68 -3.04 12.62
N ASP A 199 -12.38 -4.34 12.62
CA ASP A 199 -12.62 -5.23 13.76
C ASP A 199 -11.35 -5.43 14.62
N GLY A 200 -10.45 -4.45 14.58
CA GLY A 200 -9.11 -4.52 15.15
C GLY A 200 -9.03 -4.49 16.68
N GLY A 201 -10.15 -4.22 17.35
CA GLY A 201 -10.28 -4.24 18.81
C GLY A 201 -9.98 -2.92 19.53
N TYR A 202 -9.84 -1.80 18.79
CA TYR A 202 -9.71 -0.47 19.37
C TYR A 202 -11.07 0.12 19.75
N THR A 203 -11.04 1.11 20.64
CA THR A 203 -12.19 1.86 21.12
C THR A 203 -12.19 3.29 20.61
N GLU A 204 -13.30 4.00 20.79
CA GLU A 204 -13.36 5.45 20.49
C GLU A 204 -12.37 6.25 21.34
N ASP A 205 -12.04 5.80 22.55
CA ASP A 205 -11.05 6.46 23.39
C ASP A 205 -9.63 6.24 22.85
N ASP A 206 -9.33 5.07 22.27
CA ASP A 206 -8.05 4.85 21.58
C ASP A 206 -7.87 5.80 20.38
N ILE A 207 -8.95 6.12 19.66
CA ILE A 207 -8.91 7.09 18.56
C ILE A 207 -8.55 8.49 19.08
N LYS A 208 -9.19 8.94 20.16
CA LYS A 208 -8.88 10.24 20.78
C LYS A 208 -7.45 10.31 21.28
N GLU A 209 -6.98 9.26 21.94
CA GLU A 209 -5.63 9.19 22.50
C GLU A 209 -4.57 9.12 21.39
N THR A 210 -4.87 8.41 20.30
CA THR A 210 -4.06 8.40 19.07
C THR A 210 -4.02 9.80 18.44
N ALA A 211 -5.16 10.50 18.35
CA ALA A 211 -5.22 11.86 17.83
C ALA A 211 -4.37 12.82 18.67
N ARG A 212 -4.44 12.70 20.01
CA ARG A 212 -3.59 13.45 20.94
C ARG A 212 -2.09 13.16 20.71
N ALA A 213 -1.73 11.89 20.50
CA ALA A 213 -0.34 11.47 20.27
C ALA A 213 0.25 12.04 18.96
N LEU A 214 -0.60 12.30 17.97
CA LEU A 214 -0.20 12.85 16.67
C LEU A 214 -0.32 14.38 16.58
N THR A 215 -0.74 15.07 17.65
CA THR A 215 -0.79 16.55 17.66
C THR A 215 0.60 17.15 17.41
N GLY A 216 0.67 18.27 16.68
CA GLY A 216 1.92 18.92 16.36
C GLY A 216 2.74 18.27 15.25
N TRP A 217 2.41 17.05 14.79
CA TRP A 217 2.95 16.48 13.55
C TRP A 217 2.37 17.25 12.36
N SER A 218 3.22 18.00 11.66
CA SER A 218 2.76 18.94 10.65
C SER A 218 3.71 19.04 9.47
N VAL A 219 3.42 19.99 8.58
CA VAL A 219 4.14 20.21 7.32
C VAL A 219 4.59 21.66 7.28
N ASP A 220 5.83 21.90 6.88
CA ASP A 220 6.36 23.22 6.56
C ASP A 220 6.13 23.61 5.10
N GLY A 221 6.09 24.92 4.86
CA GLY A 221 6.02 25.49 3.51
C GLY A 221 4.91 24.88 2.65
N LEU A 222 3.65 25.00 3.09
CA LEU A 222 2.53 24.79 2.18
C LEU A 222 2.73 25.72 0.97
N PRO A 223 2.41 25.31 -0.28
CA PRO A 223 2.82 26.06 -1.49
C PRO A 223 2.33 27.53 -1.55
N ALA A 224 1.34 27.88 -0.74
CA ALA A 224 0.87 29.25 -0.56
C ALA A 224 1.78 30.15 0.31
N ARG A 225 2.83 29.60 0.95
CA ARG A 225 3.81 30.31 1.78
C ARG A 225 5.20 30.16 1.16
N ARG A 226 5.80 31.30 0.80
CA ARG A 226 7.15 31.41 0.24
C ARG A 226 8.22 31.20 1.32
N ASP A 227 8.29 30.01 1.89
CA ASP A 227 9.40 29.62 2.76
C ASP A 227 10.23 28.53 2.07
N ASP A 228 11.54 28.52 2.32
CA ASP A 228 12.54 27.73 1.58
C ASP A 228 12.49 26.21 1.84
N ALA A 229 11.62 25.75 2.76
CA ALA A 229 11.38 24.35 3.08
C ALA A 229 9.92 23.98 2.79
N GLN A 230 9.56 23.88 1.51
CA GLN A 230 8.21 23.46 1.12
C GLN A 230 8.06 21.95 1.19
N GLY A 231 7.02 21.48 1.88
CA GLY A 231 6.65 20.06 1.83
C GLY A 231 7.52 19.14 2.65
N VAL A 232 8.06 19.58 3.78
CA VAL A 232 8.83 18.70 4.67
C VAL A 232 8.02 18.48 5.93
N PHE A 233 8.02 17.24 6.42
CA PHE A 233 7.53 16.92 7.75
C PHE A 233 8.20 17.82 8.80
N ARG A 234 7.41 18.30 9.76
CA ARG A 234 7.93 18.95 10.95
C ARG A 234 7.05 18.66 12.15
N PHE A 235 7.68 18.23 13.23
CA PHE A 235 7.07 18.27 14.55
C PHE A 235 7.12 19.68 15.16
N ARG A 236 5.98 20.15 15.68
CA ARG A 236 5.83 21.46 16.34
C ARG A 236 5.55 21.26 17.84
N PRO A 237 6.57 21.29 18.72
CA PRO A 237 6.42 20.96 20.14
C PRO A 237 5.44 21.86 20.91
N ASN A 238 5.27 23.10 20.47
CA ASN A 238 4.34 24.07 21.07
C ASN A 238 2.87 23.80 20.72
N LEU A 239 2.60 22.95 19.72
CA LEU A 239 1.26 22.54 19.33
C LEU A 239 0.90 21.14 19.83
N HIS A 240 1.83 20.44 20.47
CA HIS A 240 1.63 19.07 20.93
C HIS A 240 0.98 19.01 22.32
N ASP A 241 0.03 18.11 22.49
CA ASP A 241 -0.55 17.77 23.78
C ASP A 241 0.46 16.95 24.58
N ARG A 242 0.97 17.47 25.71
CA ARG A 242 1.97 16.79 26.55
C ARG A 242 1.37 15.96 27.68
N GLY A 243 0.05 15.88 27.77
CA GLY A 243 -0.61 15.03 28.75
C GLY A 243 -0.32 13.57 28.44
N ARG A 244 -0.23 12.73 29.48
CA ARG A 244 -0.07 11.27 29.34
C ARG A 244 -1.12 10.70 28.41
N LYS A 245 -0.73 9.73 27.58
CA LYS A 245 -1.62 9.08 26.62
C LYS A 245 -1.61 7.57 26.80
N THR A 246 -2.75 6.93 26.60
CA THR A 246 -2.86 5.46 26.63
C THR A 246 -3.64 4.99 25.40
N VAL A 247 -3.01 4.14 24.60
CA VAL A 247 -3.58 3.59 23.37
C VAL A 247 -3.48 2.07 23.44
N LEU A 248 -4.57 1.36 23.20
CA LEU A 248 -4.68 -0.11 23.27
C LEU A 248 -4.21 -0.67 24.64
N GLY A 249 -4.48 0.08 25.71
CA GLY A 249 -4.03 -0.27 27.06
C GLY A 249 -2.54 -0.08 27.33
N VAL A 250 -1.77 0.46 26.38
CA VAL A 250 -0.35 0.78 26.52
C VAL A 250 -0.19 2.29 26.73
N THR A 251 0.45 2.67 27.84
CA THR A 251 0.83 4.07 28.06
C THR A 251 2.02 4.43 27.20
N LEU A 252 1.92 5.54 26.46
CA LEU A 252 3.01 6.09 25.67
C LEU A 252 3.93 6.89 26.60
N GLU A 253 5.17 6.43 26.79
CA GLU A 253 6.13 7.01 27.75
C GLU A 253 7.03 8.10 27.14
N GLY A 254 6.84 8.45 25.86
CA GLY A 254 7.60 9.51 25.17
C GLY A 254 7.15 10.94 25.56
N ASP A 255 7.89 11.95 25.09
CA ASP A 255 7.42 13.35 25.05
C ASP A 255 7.57 13.86 23.61
N GLY A 256 6.49 14.43 23.07
CA GLY A 256 6.50 15.06 21.75
C GLY A 256 6.55 14.07 20.59
N GLU A 257 7.44 14.28 19.62
CA GLU A 257 7.52 13.48 18.38
C GLU A 257 7.68 11.97 18.67
N ALA A 258 8.48 11.65 19.70
CA ALA A 258 8.74 10.28 20.10
C ALA A 258 7.49 9.52 20.56
N GLU A 259 6.44 10.22 21.02
CA GLU A 259 5.16 9.57 21.36
C GLU A 259 4.47 9.02 20.11
N GLY A 260 4.47 9.78 19.01
CA GLY A 260 3.92 9.33 17.74
C GLY A 260 4.73 8.17 17.16
N GLU A 261 6.06 8.18 17.28
CA GLU A 261 6.89 7.05 16.85
C GLU A 261 6.65 5.77 17.68
N ALA A 262 6.50 5.92 19.00
CA ALA A 262 6.14 4.81 19.88
C ALA A 262 4.73 4.25 19.58
N LEU A 263 3.79 5.12 19.18
CA LEU A 263 2.48 4.71 18.69
C LEU A 263 2.61 3.90 17.39
N LEU A 264 3.37 4.35 16.39
CA LEU A 264 3.57 3.60 15.15
C LEU A 264 4.23 2.23 15.39
N ASP A 265 5.17 2.17 16.33
CA ASP A 265 5.78 0.94 16.82
C ASP A 265 4.78 -0.04 17.44
N LEU A 266 3.88 0.48 18.29
CA LEU A 266 2.82 -0.30 18.92
C LEU A 266 1.88 -0.89 17.85
N LEU A 267 1.44 -0.06 16.91
CA LEU A 267 0.49 -0.47 15.88
C LEU A 267 1.11 -1.47 14.90
N ALA A 268 2.33 -1.24 14.42
CA ALA A 268 2.98 -2.14 13.47
C ALA A 268 3.22 -3.56 14.04
N ARG A 269 3.42 -3.68 15.35
CA ARG A 269 3.62 -4.97 16.04
C ARG A 269 2.33 -5.62 16.50
N HIS A 270 1.18 -4.96 16.36
CA HIS A 270 -0.07 -5.47 16.89
C HIS A 270 -0.55 -6.72 16.12
N PRO A 271 -1.01 -7.79 16.79
CA PRO A 271 -1.48 -9.01 16.12
C PRO A 271 -2.61 -8.76 15.10
N SER A 272 -3.52 -7.82 15.38
CA SER A 272 -4.57 -7.42 14.42
C SER A 272 -3.99 -6.84 13.14
N THR A 273 -2.87 -6.11 13.21
CA THR A 273 -2.19 -5.57 12.02
C THR A 273 -1.57 -6.68 11.18
N ALA A 274 -0.88 -7.63 11.80
CA ALA A 274 -0.36 -8.79 11.09
C ALA A 274 -1.48 -9.54 10.34
N ARG A 275 -2.61 -9.79 11.01
CA ARG A 275 -3.77 -10.47 10.40
C ARG A 275 -4.45 -9.62 9.32
N HIS A 276 -4.59 -8.31 9.51
CA HIS A 276 -5.19 -7.39 8.53
C HIS A 276 -4.37 -7.34 7.24
N ILE A 277 -3.06 -7.12 7.35
CA ILE A 277 -2.15 -7.08 6.21
C ILE A 277 -2.11 -8.43 5.50
N ALA A 278 -1.92 -9.54 6.24
CA ALA A 278 -1.93 -10.88 5.67
C ALA A 278 -3.24 -11.19 4.93
N THR A 279 -4.39 -10.83 5.51
CA THR A 279 -5.70 -11.02 4.87
C THR A 279 -5.78 -10.26 3.54
N LYS A 280 -5.36 -8.98 3.51
CA LYS A 280 -5.37 -8.17 2.30
C LYS A 280 -4.42 -8.73 1.23
N LEU A 281 -3.23 -9.21 1.61
CA LEU A 281 -2.26 -9.81 0.66
C LEU A 281 -2.74 -11.16 0.12
N VAL A 282 -3.25 -12.05 0.96
CA VAL A 282 -3.83 -13.33 0.50
C VAL A 282 -5.04 -13.04 -0.40
N ARG A 283 -5.85 -12.05 -0.05
CA ARG A 283 -6.96 -11.62 -0.92
C ARG A 283 -6.45 -11.15 -2.27
N ARG A 284 -5.38 -10.36 -2.27
CA ARG A 284 -4.78 -9.77 -3.47
C ARG A 284 -4.29 -10.82 -4.45
N PHE A 285 -3.55 -11.83 -3.98
CA PHE A 285 -2.83 -12.76 -4.84
C PHE A 285 -3.51 -14.14 -5.00
N VAL A 286 -4.29 -14.59 -4.00
CA VAL A 286 -4.78 -15.98 -3.94
C VAL A 286 -6.26 -16.09 -4.27
N ALA A 287 -7.16 -15.53 -3.46
CA ALA A 287 -8.62 -15.73 -3.62
C ALA A 287 -9.41 -14.54 -3.08
N ASP A 288 -10.60 -14.25 -3.62
CA ASP A 288 -11.43 -13.14 -3.11
C ASP A 288 -11.90 -13.39 -1.67
N GLU A 289 -12.16 -14.66 -1.36
CA GLU A 289 -12.32 -15.17 -0.01
C GLU A 289 -11.01 -15.84 0.44
N PRO A 290 -10.17 -15.17 1.26
CA PRO A 290 -8.85 -15.68 1.64
C PRO A 290 -8.95 -16.96 2.48
N PRO A 291 -8.23 -18.05 2.14
CA PRO A 291 -8.19 -19.24 2.98
C PRO A 291 -7.60 -18.91 4.37
N ALA A 292 -8.40 -19.13 5.43
CA ALA A 292 -8.01 -18.75 6.79
C ALA A 292 -6.67 -19.37 7.22
N ALA A 293 -6.41 -20.63 6.85
CA ALA A 293 -5.14 -21.30 7.18
C ALA A 293 -3.92 -20.60 6.56
N LEU A 294 -4.02 -20.07 5.34
CA LEU A 294 -2.93 -19.33 4.71
C LEU A 294 -2.77 -17.94 5.33
N VAL A 295 -3.88 -17.26 5.63
CA VAL A 295 -3.86 -15.96 6.34
C VAL A 295 -3.11 -16.09 7.66
N GLU A 296 -3.40 -17.13 8.46
CA GLU A 296 -2.71 -17.33 9.74
C GLU A 296 -1.21 -17.61 9.55
N ARG A 297 -0.82 -18.42 8.55
CA ARG A 297 0.62 -18.66 8.27
C ARG A 297 1.34 -17.37 7.87
N ALA A 298 0.73 -16.57 7.00
CA ALA A 298 1.30 -15.30 6.57
C ALA A 298 1.35 -14.27 7.71
N ALA A 299 0.31 -14.19 8.54
CA ALA A 299 0.28 -13.30 9.70
C ALA A 299 1.34 -13.68 10.75
N ASN A 300 1.55 -14.98 10.97
CA ASN A 300 2.60 -15.47 11.86
C ASN A 300 4.00 -15.12 11.33
N GLU A 301 4.24 -15.26 10.02
CA GLU A 301 5.50 -14.85 9.40
C GLU A 301 5.72 -13.34 9.50
N PHE A 302 4.68 -12.55 9.23
CA PHE A 302 4.72 -11.10 9.41
C PHE A 302 5.12 -10.73 10.84
N ALA A 303 4.50 -11.34 11.85
CA ALA A 303 4.84 -11.07 13.24
C ALA A 303 6.26 -11.54 13.61
N ALA A 304 6.66 -12.74 13.19
CA ALA A 304 7.97 -13.33 13.51
C ALA A 304 9.14 -12.58 12.87
N SER A 305 8.95 -12.06 11.66
CA SER A 305 9.94 -11.26 10.92
C SER A 305 9.94 -9.77 11.32
N GLY A 306 9.04 -9.35 12.20
CA GLY A 306 8.90 -7.95 12.60
C GLY A 306 8.32 -7.06 11.48
N GLY A 307 7.50 -7.62 10.60
CA GLY A 307 6.80 -6.91 9.53
C GLY A 307 7.51 -6.95 8.18
N ASP A 308 8.39 -7.92 7.92
CA ASP A 308 9.04 -8.07 6.61
C ASP A 308 8.02 -8.54 5.55
N ILE A 309 7.77 -7.67 4.56
CA ILE A 309 6.80 -7.92 3.50
C ILE A 309 7.31 -8.97 2.52
N ARG A 310 8.60 -9.00 2.21
CA ARG A 310 9.20 -10.02 1.33
C ARG A 310 9.05 -11.40 1.95
N ALA A 311 9.35 -11.57 3.24
CA ALA A 311 9.18 -12.82 3.96
C ALA A 311 7.71 -13.26 4.00
N THR A 312 6.80 -12.33 4.28
CA THR A 312 5.35 -12.58 4.28
C THR A 312 4.85 -13.04 2.90
N LEU A 313 5.26 -12.36 1.83
CA LEU A 313 4.90 -12.71 0.46
C LEU A 313 5.50 -14.04 0.04
N ARG A 314 6.70 -14.40 0.50
CA ARG A 314 7.29 -15.73 0.26
C ARG A 314 6.37 -16.85 0.74
N VAL A 315 5.82 -16.74 1.96
CA VAL A 315 4.86 -17.72 2.50
C VAL A 315 3.61 -17.84 1.61
N ILE A 316 3.12 -16.71 1.09
CA ILE A 316 1.94 -16.67 0.22
C ILE A 316 2.27 -17.26 -1.17
N PHE A 317 3.39 -16.87 -1.77
CA PHE A 317 3.73 -17.20 -3.15
C PHE A 317 4.13 -18.67 -3.33
N PHE A 318 4.75 -19.28 -2.31
CA PHE A 318 5.08 -20.70 -2.33
C PHE A 318 3.96 -21.61 -1.79
N SER A 319 2.79 -21.07 -1.45
CA SER A 319 1.69 -21.84 -0.88
C SER A 319 0.99 -22.75 -1.90
N ASP A 320 0.54 -23.92 -1.44
CA ASP A 320 -0.31 -24.81 -2.24
C ASP A 320 -1.63 -24.12 -2.61
N GLU A 321 -2.17 -23.30 -1.70
CA GLU A 321 -3.39 -22.53 -1.94
C GLU A 321 -3.24 -21.57 -3.13
N LEU A 322 -2.08 -20.93 -3.32
CA LEU A 322 -1.80 -20.15 -4.54
C LEU A 322 -1.79 -21.07 -5.76
N ARG A 323 -1.04 -22.19 -5.72
CA ARG A 323 -0.88 -23.11 -6.86
C ARG A 323 -2.21 -23.68 -7.34
N SER A 324 -3.13 -23.99 -6.42
CA SER A 324 -4.45 -24.55 -6.74
C SER A 324 -5.56 -23.50 -6.89
N ALA A 325 -5.27 -22.20 -6.77
CA ALA A 325 -6.32 -21.18 -6.69
C ALA A 325 -7.19 -21.09 -7.98
N PRO A 326 -8.52 -21.03 -7.86
CA PRO A 326 -9.41 -20.82 -9.02
C PRO A 326 -9.23 -19.41 -9.59
N PRO A 327 -9.45 -19.17 -10.91
CA PRO A 327 -9.18 -17.88 -11.54
C PRO A 327 -9.89 -16.76 -10.79
N LYS A 328 -9.20 -15.62 -10.65
CA LYS A 328 -9.80 -14.39 -10.12
C LYS A 328 -10.17 -13.46 -11.26
N LEU A 329 -11.21 -12.66 -11.06
CA LEU A 329 -11.51 -11.55 -11.96
C LEU A 329 -10.37 -10.52 -11.88
N ARG A 330 -9.90 -10.06 -13.04
CA ARG A 330 -8.93 -8.96 -13.12
C ARG A 330 -9.59 -7.65 -12.70
N ARG A 331 -8.85 -6.81 -11.97
CA ARG A 331 -9.29 -5.43 -11.66
C ARG A 331 -9.32 -4.61 -12.96
N PRO A 332 -10.11 -3.52 -13.04
CA PRO A 332 -10.19 -2.70 -14.26
C PRO A 332 -8.83 -2.28 -14.85
N PHE A 333 -7.89 -1.87 -14.00
CA PHE A 333 -6.53 -1.52 -14.44
C PHE A 333 -5.74 -2.73 -14.99
N GLU A 334 -5.87 -3.89 -14.37
CA GLU A 334 -5.23 -5.15 -14.82
C GLU A 334 -5.85 -5.71 -16.11
N TYR A 335 -7.09 -5.33 -16.39
CA TYR A 335 -7.77 -5.69 -17.63
C TYR A 335 -7.28 -4.84 -18.82
N THR A 336 -6.81 -3.62 -18.55
CA THR A 336 -6.22 -2.73 -19.56
C THR A 336 -4.75 -3.02 -19.84
N THR A 337 -4.13 -3.92 -19.07
CA THR A 337 -2.78 -4.44 -19.27
C THR A 337 -2.84 -5.88 -19.82
N PRO A 338 -1.80 -6.36 -20.54
CA PRO A 338 -1.79 -7.62 -21.31
C PRO A 338 -2.30 -8.87 -20.58
#